data_AF-A0A0G1MP18-F1
#
_entry.id   AF-A0A0G1MP18-F1
#
_cell.length_a   1.000
_cell.length_b   1.000
_cell.length_c   1.000
_cell.angle_alpha   90.00
_cell.angle_beta   90.00
_cell.angle_gamma   90.00
#
_symmetry.space_group_name_H-M   'P 1'
#
loop_
_entity.id
_entity.type
_entity.pdbx_description
1 polymer ?
#
loop_
_entity_poly.entity_id
_entity_poly.type
_entity_poly.pdbx_seq_one_letter_code
_entity_poly.pdbx_strand_id
1 'polypeptide(L)'
;MGAHYKTSLDGKMLVAIEQGCLCRLDPHYMQNPNWQQGFAVIHKKKGSDRFYVQPIQIIEGAFLFGGKRFGRPNVDNPAKTPDRA
;
A
#
# COMPACT_ATOMS: atom_id res chain seq x y z
N MET A 1 -4.41 0.86 7.04
CA MET A 1 -3.94 -0.49 6.63
C MET A 1 -3.55 -1.26 7.89
N GLY A 2 -4.37 -2.23 8.27
CA GLY A 2 -4.12 -3.16 9.37
C GLY A 2 -3.86 -4.60 8.91
N ALA A 3 -3.51 -5.44 9.89
CA ALA A 3 -3.38 -6.88 9.72
C ALA A 3 -4.04 -7.59 10.89
N HIS A 4 -4.79 -8.65 10.62
CA HIS A 4 -5.39 -9.52 11.62
C HIS A 4 -4.89 -10.95 11.43
N TYR A 5 -4.48 -11.57 12.54
CA TYR A 5 -3.89 -12.91 12.57
C TYR A 5 -4.80 -13.83 13.37
N LYS A 6 -5.07 -15.02 12.83
CA LYS A 6 -5.85 -16.05 13.50
C LYS A 6 -5.18 -17.41 13.32
N THR A 7 -5.11 -18.19 14.39
CA THR A 7 -4.76 -19.61 14.31
C THR A 7 -6.04 -20.44 14.17
N SER A 8 -6.09 -21.30 13.16
CA SER A 8 -7.16 -22.25 12.91
C SER A 8 -7.03 -23.51 13.78
N LEU A 9 -8.10 -24.31 13.87
CA LEU A 9 -8.11 -25.55 14.65
C LEU A 9 -7.08 -26.58 14.17
N ASP A 10 -6.73 -26.57 12.89
CA ASP A 10 -5.69 -27.40 12.28
C ASP A 10 -4.26 -26.83 12.46
N GLY A 11 -4.11 -25.78 13.28
CA GLY A 11 -2.84 -25.12 13.56
C GLY A 11 -2.36 -24.16 12.46
N LYS A 12 -3.10 -24.00 11.35
CA LYS A 12 -2.73 -23.06 10.29
C LYS A 12 -2.94 -21.61 10.71
N MET A 13 -2.02 -20.73 10.29
CA MET A 13 -2.18 -19.29 10.44
C MET A 13 -2.97 -18.73 9.25
N LEU A 14 -4.07 -18.06 9.55
CA LEU A 14 -4.81 -17.21 8.62
C LEU A 14 -4.44 -15.76 8.88
N VAL A 15 -4.16 -15.03 7.80
CA VAL A 15 -3.80 -13.62 7.86
C VAL A 15 -4.74 -12.84 6.95
N ALA A 16 -5.44 -11.87 7.52
CA ALA A 16 -6.20 -10.88 6.77
C ALA A 16 -5.42 -9.57 6.76
N ILE A 17 -5.20 -9.00 5.57
CA ILE A 17 -4.48 -7.74 5.40
C ILE A 17 -5.42 -6.74 4.75
N GLU A 18 -5.60 -5.60 5.40
CA GLU A 18 -6.29 -4.47 4.79
C GLU A 18 -5.36 -3.79 3.80
N GLN A 19 -5.82 -3.68 2.55
CA GLN A 19 -5.10 -2.99 1.50
C GLN A 19 -5.51 -1.53 1.39
N GLY A 20 -4.58 -0.72 0.89
CA GLY A 20 -4.90 0.64 0.48
C GLY A 20 -5.71 0.69 -0.82
N CYS A 21 -6.29 1.85 -1.10
CA CYS A 21 -6.93 2.15 -2.37
C CYS A 21 -5.89 2.64 -3.39
N LEU A 22 -5.97 2.18 -4.64
CA LEU A 22 -5.15 2.70 -5.74
C LEU A 22 -5.80 3.88 -6.47
N CYS A 23 -7.09 4.09 -6.26
CA CYS A 23 -7.85 5.19 -6.85
C CYS A 23 -7.60 6.51 -6.09
N ARG A 24 -8.12 7.61 -6.65
CA ARG A 24 -8.21 8.85 -5.90
C ARG A 24 -9.12 8.67 -4.67
N LEU A 25 -8.77 9.36 -3.57
CA LEU A 25 -9.53 9.33 -2.31
C LEU A 25 -10.64 10.40 -2.24
N ASP A 26 -11.08 10.92 -3.38
CA ASP A 26 -12.20 11.86 -3.51
C ASP A 26 -13.34 11.28 -4.36
N PRO A 27 -13.88 10.08 -4.05
CA PRO A 27 -15.00 9.53 -4.78
C PRO A 27 -16.27 10.39 -4.59
N HIS A 28 -17.03 10.57 -5.67
CA HIS A 28 -18.27 11.36 -5.64
C HIS A 28 -19.36 10.83 -4.69
N TYR A 29 -19.30 9.56 -4.32
CA TYR A 29 -20.31 8.87 -3.51
C TYR A 29 -19.99 8.86 -2.00
N MET A 30 -18.87 9.42 -1.56
CA MET A 30 -18.47 9.44 -0.14
C MET A 30 -17.83 10.78 0.21
N GLN A 31 -18.38 11.48 1.22
CA GLN A 31 -17.88 12.80 1.60
C GLN A 31 -16.61 12.76 2.45
N ASN A 32 -16.48 11.78 3.36
CA ASN A 32 -15.36 11.69 4.29
C ASN A 32 -14.76 10.27 4.27
N PRO A 33 -14.12 9.84 3.17
CA PRO A 33 -13.50 8.53 3.11
C PRO A 33 -12.33 8.46 4.08
N ASN A 34 -12.33 7.48 4.97
CA ASN A 34 -11.25 7.20 5.92
C ASN A 34 -10.22 6.19 5.36
N TRP A 35 -10.18 6.01 4.04
CA TRP A 35 -9.28 5.06 3.38
C TRP A 35 -7.88 5.63 3.23
N GLN A 36 -6.87 4.75 3.19
CA GLN A 36 -5.50 5.11 2.88
C GLN A 36 -5.14 4.70 1.46
N GLN A 37 -4.35 5.52 0.75
CA GLN A 37 -3.77 5.11 -0.53
C GLN A 37 -2.58 4.20 -0.31
N GLY A 38 -2.51 3.14 -1.12
CA GLY A 38 -1.43 2.18 -1.02
C GLY A 38 -1.77 0.82 -1.62
N PHE A 39 -0.82 -0.09 -1.51
CA PHE A 39 -0.92 -1.48 -1.92
C PHE A 39 0.01 -2.32 -1.06
N ALA A 40 -0.05 -3.64 -1.14
CA ALA A 40 0.92 -4.50 -0.49
C ALA A 40 1.75 -5.28 -1.50
N VAL A 41 3.00 -5.52 -1.12
CA VAL A 41 3.87 -6.50 -1.77
C VAL A 41 3.90 -7.74 -0.88
N ILE A 42 3.51 -8.88 -1.46
CA ILE A 42 3.48 -10.16 -0.76
C ILE A 42 4.62 -11.02 -1.29
N HIS A 43 5.53 -11.39 -0.39
CA HIS A 43 6.64 -12.26 -0.70
C HIS A 43 6.33 -13.66 -0.19
N LYS A 44 6.28 -14.63 -1.10
CA LYS A 44 6.05 -16.04 -0.77
C LYS A 44 7.24 -16.88 -1.19
N LYS A 45 7.68 -17.80 -0.30
CA LYS A 45 8.69 -18.80 -0.67
C LYS A 45 8.02 -19.94 -1.42
N LYS A 46 8.51 -20.29 -2.61
CA LYS A 46 8.02 -21.43 -3.39
C LYS A 46 8.13 -22.72 -2.55
N GLY A 47 7.04 -23.50 -2.51
CA GLY A 47 6.98 -24.77 -1.75
C GLY A 47 6.94 -24.60 -0.22
N SER A 48 6.56 -23.43 0.29
CA SER A 48 6.51 -23.14 1.73
C SER A 48 5.29 -22.30 2.07
N ASP A 49 4.75 -22.51 3.28
CA ASP A 49 3.66 -21.70 3.85
C ASP A 49 4.14 -20.40 4.48
N ARG A 50 5.46 -20.16 4.51
CA ARG A 50 6.06 -18.90 4.94
C ARG A 50 5.87 -17.81 3.88
N PHE A 51 5.37 -16.67 4.33
CA PHE A 51 5.27 -15.44 3.56
C PHE A 51 5.53 -14.24 4.48
N TYR A 52 5.80 -13.08 3.89
CA TYR A 52 5.68 -11.81 4.59
C TYR A 52 4.99 -10.80 3.69
N VAL A 53 4.34 -9.83 4.31
CA VAL A 53 3.56 -8.80 3.63
C VAL A 53 4.15 -7.44 3.98
N GLN A 54 4.43 -6.65 2.95
CA GLN A 54 4.91 -5.28 3.09
C GLN A 54 3.83 -4.32 2.62
N PRO A 55 3.09 -3.65 3.52
CA PRO A 55 2.20 -2.58 3.13
C PRO A 55 3.02 -1.37 2.65
N ILE A 56 2.73 -0.91 1.45
CA ILE A 56 3.34 0.25 0.79
C ILE A 56 2.32 1.38 0.77
N GLN A 57 2.60 2.44 1.52
CA GLN A 57 1.77 3.64 1.54
C GLN A 57 2.13 4.53 0.36
N ILE A 58 1.11 5.03 -0.32
CA ILE A 58 1.25 6.13 -1.27
C ILE A 58 0.86 7.41 -0.54
N ILE A 59 1.82 8.31 -0.38
CA ILE A 59 1.65 9.62 0.27
C ILE A 59 1.91 10.66 -0.80
N GLU A 60 0.93 11.54 -1.04
CA GLU A 60 1.01 12.61 -2.04
C GLU A 60 1.34 12.13 -3.47
N GLY A 61 0.95 10.89 -3.80
CA GLY A 61 1.21 10.29 -5.12
C GLY A 61 2.63 9.72 -5.29
N ALA A 62 3.37 9.53 -4.21
CA ALA A 62 4.67 8.87 -4.19
C ALA A 62 4.75 7.79 -3.12
N PHE A 63 5.67 6.84 -3.28
CA PHE A 63 5.88 5.75 -2.33
C PHE A 63 7.35 5.32 -2.28
N LEU A 64 7.71 4.63 -1.20
CA LEU A 64 9.02 4.02 -1.00
C LEU A 64 8.95 2.50 -1.22
N PHE A 65 9.87 1.97 -2.00
CA PHE A 65 10.04 0.53 -2.16
C PHE A 65 11.52 0.17 -2.33
N GLY A 66 12.01 -0.81 -1.57
CA GLY A 66 13.42 -1.21 -1.62
C GLY A 66 14.41 -0.08 -1.36
N GLY A 67 14.06 0.90 -0.50
CA GLY A 67 14.88 2.08 -0.22
C GLY A 67 14.88 3.16 -1.30
N LYS A 68 14.13 2.98 -2.40
CA LYS A 68 14.01 3.96 -3.49
C LYS A 68 12.61 4.59 -3.52
N ARG A 69 12.53 5.86 -3.93
CA ARG A 69 11.29 6.61 -4.08
C ARG A 69 10.76 6.50 -5.52
N PHE A 70 9.46 6.25 -5.65
CA PHE A 70 8.73 6.17 -6.92
C PHE A 70 7.49 7.06 -6.89
N GLY A 71 6.94 7.38 -8.05
CA GLY A 71 5.73 8.21 -8.19
C GLY A 71 6.03 9.68 -8.49
N ARG A 72 5.09 10.57 -8.14
CA ARG A 72 5.16 12.00 -8.48
C ARG A 72 6.49 12.63 -8.04
N PRO A 73 7.08 13.54 -8.83
CA PRO A 73 8.29 14.25 -8.44
C PRO A 73 8.07 15.01 -7.12
N ASN A 74 9.13 15.13 -6.31
CA ASN A 74 9.06 15.94 -5.11
C ASN A 74 8.98 17.42 -5.51
N VAL A 75 7.97 18.15 -5.02
CA VAL A 75 7.79 19.59 -5.30
C VAL A 75 8.91 20.43 -4.68
N ASP A 76 9.64 19.91 -3.71
CA ASP A 76 10.82 20.56 -3.12
C ASP A 76 12.10 20.41 -3.97
N ASN A 77 12.03 19.72 -5.11
CA ASN A 77 13.12 19.64 -6.08
C ASN A 77 12.68 20.29 -7.40
N PRO A 78 12.95 21.59 -7.61
CA PRO A 78 12.39 22.39 -8.72
C PRO A 78 12.86 21.95 -10.11
N ALA A 79 13.76 20.97 -10.23
CA ALA A 79 14.27 20.52 -11.52
C ALA A 79 13.30 19.62 -12.32
N LYS A 80 12.15 19.19 -11.76
CA LYS A 80 11.25 18.20 -12.39
C LYS A 80 9.75 18.41 -12.11
N THR A 81 9.27 19.64 -12.05
CA THR A 81 7.82 19.89 -12.00
C THR A 81 7.29 19.98 -13.44
N PRO A 82 6.54 18.99 -13.98
CA PRO A 82 5.79 19.24 -15.20
C PRO A 82 4.60 20.15 -14.86
N ASP A 83 4.32 21.10 -15.74
CA ASP A 83 3.21 22.03 -15.61
C ASP A 83 1.91 21.30 -15.30
N ARG A 84 1.22 21.77 -14.25
CA ARG A 84 -0.11 21.31 -13.89
C ARG A 84 -1.09 21.83 -14.95
N ALA A 85 -1.60 20.93 -15.79
CA ALA A 85 -2.79 21.15 -16.61
C ALA A 85 -4.05 20.78 -15.80
#